data_AF-A0A1F5NE31-F1
#
_entry.id   AF-A0A1F5NE31-F1
#
_cell.length_a   1.000
_cell.length_b   1.000
_cell.length_c   1.000
_cell.angle_alpha   90.00
_cell.angle_beta   90.00
_cell.angle_gamma   90.00
#
_symmetry.space_group_name_H-M   'P 1'
#
loop_
_entity.id
_entity.type
_entity.pdbx_description
1 polymer ?
#
loop_
_entity_poly.entity_id
_entity_poly.type
_entity_poly.pdbx_seq_one_letter_code
_entity_poly.pdbx_strand_id
1 'polypeptide(L)'
;MRLKALSDLRLSKKTVLVRTGFDVAVRDGRVEGDYRIADALPTLRYLVKHRCRIIVIAHLGRPQGPDHKFSLEPAARRLAELMERKFVVIEAEQKRLPEYAVAHVYFFKHSPDSENLSELLQQLQEGDIAVLENLRFVPGEQKADIGFAKKLASYAQVYVNEAFSESHRAVASIALLPKLLPPAAGLSLQREIAALQTVLRSPKRPVVVMMGGIKLSDKAEALLNLLKIADFVLLGGGLANLILKVRGFEIGKSIYEEDNGQDRIAKQIWRDHREKIILPVDAVVSRERDGDPECVKVDKVKPGQIILDIGPQTIKLYSDYLKKGQTLVWGGPLGHFESKAYSHGTFALAWLFAARSASPKVFGVAGGGQTLEVIGKLDLWRDIDCVSTGGGAMLKFLAGKILPGIKALEK
;
A
#
# COMPACT_ATOMS: atom_id res chain seq x y z
N MET A 1 10.12 -17.27 1.62
CA MET A 1 9.95 -17.32 3.09
C MET A 1 8.64 -18.02 3.34
N ARG A 2 8.51 -18.80 4.41
CA ARG A 2 7.24 -19.43 4.76
C ARG A 2 6.64 -18.70 5.97
N LEU A 3 5.43 -18.17 5.81
CA LEU A 3 4.68 -17.51 6.88
C LEU A 3 3.77 -18.52 7.59
N LYS A 4 3.50 -18.27 8.87
CA LYS A 4 2.39 -18.91 9.60
C LYS A 4 1.08 -18.51 8.93
N ALA A 5 0.32 -19.48 8.45
CA ALA A 5 -0.91 -19.28 7.71
C ALA A 5 -2.12 -19.52 8.62
N LEU A 6 -3.27 -18.96 8.24
CA LEU A 6 -4.55 -19.22 8.91
C LEU A 6 -4.87 -20.72 8.98
N SER A 7 -4.49 -21.49 7.95
CA SER A 7 -4.69 -22.95 7.90
C SER A 7 -3.85 -23.73 8.91
N ASP A 8 -2.82 -23.12 9.51
CA ASP A 8 -2.03 -23.74 10.57
C ASP A 8 -2.72 -23.64 11.95
N LEU A 9 -3.80 -22.86 12.07
CA LEU A 9 -4.45 -22.57 13.34
C LEU A 9 -5.82 -23.25 13.48
N ARG A 10 -6.14 -23.69 14.69
CA ARG A 10 -7.52 -24.09 15.06
C ARG A 10 -8.35 -22.82 15.31
N LEU A 11 -9.19 -22.45 14.34
CA LEU A 11 -9.93 -21.18 14.35
C LEU A 11 -11.40 -21.30 14.76
N SER A 12 -12.00 -22.48 14.59
CA SER A 12 -13.45 -22.68 14.77
C SER A 12 -13.94 -22.13 16.12
N LYS A 13 -14.92 -21.21 16.07
CA LYS A 13 -15.56 -20.58 17.23
C LYS A 13 -14.64 -19.75 18.15
N LYS A 14 -13.41 -19.46 17.74
CA LYS A 14 -12.49 -18.63 18.51
C LYS A 14 -12.75 -17.14 18.31
N THR A 15 -12.33 -16.35 19.28
CA THR A 15 -12.19 -14.90 19.12
C THR A 15 -10.84 -14.58 18.48
N VAL A 16 -10.87 -13.86 17.37
CA VAL A 16 -9.71 -13.59 16.51
C VAL A 16 -9.50 -12.09 16.40
N LEU A 17 -8.33 -11.63 16.83
CA LEU A 17 -7.89 -10.24 16.69
C LEU A 17 -7.20 -10.06 15.34
N VAL A 18 -7.75 -9.22 14.48
CA VAL A 18 -7.27 -9.01 13.11
C VAL A 18 -6.74 -7.58 12.97
N ARG A 19 -5.42 -7.45 12.75
CA ARG A 19 -4.79 -6.16 12.46
C ARG A 19 -4.91 -5.85 10.97
N THR A 20 -5.70 -4.86 10.59
CA THR A 20 -5.97 -4.52 9.18
C THR A 20 -5.32 -3.21 8.75
N GLY A 21 -5.21 -2.98 7.43
CA GLY A 21 -4.68 -1.76 6.84
C GLY A 21 -5.69 -0.63 6.62
N PHE A 22 -6.70 -0.42 7.48
CA PHE A 22 -7.82 0.53 7.25
C PHE A 22 -7.45 2.03 7.31
N ASP A 23 -6.20 2.38 7.07
CA ASP A 23 -5.74 3.75 6.91
C ASP A 23 -6.17 4.26 5.52
N VAL A 24 -7.39 4.78 5.41
CA VAL A 24 -8.04 5.21 4.15
C VAL A 24 -8.27 6.72 4.13
N ALA A 25 -8.40 7.31 2.94
CA ALA A 25 -8.80 8.71 2.83
C ALA A 25 -10.29 8.87 3.19
N VAL A 26 -10.58 9.79 4.11
CA VAL A 26 -11.94 10.13 4.54
C VAL A 26 -12.20 11.60 4.22
N ARG A 27 -13.30 11.88 3.51
CA ARG A 27 -13.80 13.22 3.23
C ARG A 27 -15.28 13.27 3.58
N ASP A 28 -15.70 14.29 4.32
CA ASP A 28 -17.10 14.49 4.73
C ASP A 28 -17.72 13.24 5.40
N GLY A 29 -16.93 12.56 6.22
CA GLY A 29 -17.34 11.34 6.93
C GLY A 29 -17.49 10.09 6.05
N ARG A 30 -17.04 10.14 4.78
CA ARG A 30 -17.11 9.02 3.83
C ARG A 30 -15.73 8.62 3.33
N VAL A 31 -15.57 7.33 3.04
CA VAL A 31 -14.33 6.77 2.46
C VAL A 31 -14.28 7.10 0.97
N GLU A 32 -13.23 7.78 0.49
CA GLU A 32 -13.07 8.15 -0.93
C GLU A 32 -12.63 6.96 -1.81
N GLY A 33 -11.94 5.98 -1.21
CA GLY A 33 -11.52 4.75 -1.86
C GLY A 33 -11.37 3.62 -0.84
N ASP A 34 -12.09 2.52 -1.05
CA ASP A 34 -12.25 1.46 -0.06
C ASP A 34 -11.34 0.25 -0.28
N TYR A 35 -10.40 0.33 -1.22
CA TYR A 35 -9.56 -0.80 -1.61
C TYR A 35 -8.83 -1.47 -0.44
N ARG A 36 -8.34 -0.70 0.56
CA ARG A 36 -7.69 -1.28 1.75
C ARG A 36 -8.67 -2.02 2.66
N ILE A 37 -9.95 -1.63 2.64
CA ILE A 37 -11.02 -2.33 3.36
C ILE A 37 -11.41 -3.58 2.58
N ALA A 38 -11.59 -3.45 1.26
CA ALA A 38 -11.89 -4.54 0.34
C ALA A 38 -10.81 -5.65 0.38
N ASP A 39 -9.53 -5.26 0.45
CA ASP A 39 -8.40 -6.19 0.51
C ASP A 39 -8.41 -7.06 1.77
N ALA A 40 -9.03 -6.63 2.89
CA ALA A 40 -9.16 -7.47 4.08
C ALA A 40 -10.34 -8.46 4.02
N LEU A 41 -11.30 -8.28 3.09
CA LEU A 41 -12.52 -9.09 3.03
C LEU A 41 -12.27 -10.59 2.86
N PRO A 42 -11.30 -11.06 2.05
CA PRO A 42 -11.05 -12.50 1.92
C PRO A 42 -10.77 -13.15 3.29
N THR A 43 -9.98 -12.50 4.13
CA THR A 43 -9.66 -13.00 5.47
C THR A 43 -10.83 -12.89 6.42
N LEU A 44 -11.53 -11.76 6.44
CA LEU A 44 -12.69 -11.60 7.31
C LEU A 44 -13.80 -12.62 6.96
N ARG A 45 -14.08 -12.83 5.67
CA ARG A 45 -15.03 -13.85 5.19
C ARG A 45 -14.57 -15.27 5.53
N TYR A 46 -13.27 -15.55 5.43
CA TYR A 46 -12.70 -16.83 5.85
C TYR A 46 -12.94 -17.08 7.35
N LEU A 47 -12.72 -16.09 8.21
CA LEU A 47 -12.96 -16.20 9.66
C LEU A 47 -14.45 -16.35 9.99
N VAL A 48 -15.33 -15.61 9.30
CA VAL A 48 -16.79 -15.76 9.43
C VAL A 48 -17.22 -17.20 9.08
N LYS A 49 -16.70 -17.78 7.98
CA LYS A 49 -16.98 -19.16 7.60
C LYS A 49 -16.57 -20.18 8.67
N HIS A 50 -15.57 -19.85 9.47
CA HIS A 50 -15.13 -20.65 10.62
C HIS A 50 -15.85 -20.30 11.93
N ARG A 51 -16.96 -19.55 11.86
CA ARG A 51 -17.78 -19.14 13.02
C ARG A 51 -16.97 -18.37 14.08
N CYS A 52 -15.90 -17.68 13.68
CA CYS A 52 -15.10 -16.88 14.60
C CYS A 52 -15.86 -15.63 15.06
N ARG A 53 -15.53 -15.13 16.25
CA ARG A 53 -15.82 -13.76 16.68
C ARG A 53 -14.64 -12.90 16.25
N ILE A 54 -14.87 -11.84 15.49
CA ILE A 54 -13.77 -11.11 14.86
C ILE A 54 -13.64 -9.75 15.52
N ILE A 55 -12.42 -9.38 15.93
CA ILE A 55 -12.09 -8.06 16.46
C ILE A 55 -11.09 -7.43 15.51
N VAL A 56 -11.53 -6.45 14.73
CA VAL A 56 -10.70 -5.67 13.82
C VAL A 56 -10.07 -4.52 14.58
N ILE A 57 -8.75 -4.42 14.48
CA ILE A 57 -7.96 -3.31 14.98
C ILE A 57 -7.20 -2.66 13.82
N ALA A 58 -7.18 -1.35 13.79
CA ALA A 58 -6.49 -0.60 12.75
C ALA A 58 -6.02 0.76 13.26
N HIS A 59 -5.43 1.55 12.36
CA HIS A 59 -5.15 2.94 12.62
C HIS A 59 -5.61 3.77 11.42
N LEU A 60 -5.83 5.05 11.66
CA LEU A 60 -6.13 6.03 10.63
C LEU A 60 -5.27 7.28 10.84
N GLY A 61 -4.53 7.70 9.81
CA GLY A 61 -3.72 8.91 9.83
C GLY A 61 -2.69 8.96 10.96
N ARG A 62 -2.33 10.16 11.39
CA ARG A 62 -1.30 10.41 12.42
C ARG A 62 -1.81 11.42 13.45
N PRO A 63 -2.81 11.03 14.27
CA PRO A 63 -3.33 11.89 15.32
C PRO A 63 -2.25 12.23 16.36
N GLN A 64 -2.35 13.41 16.98
CA GLN A 64 -1.58 13.83 18.16
C GLN A 64 -2.37 13.63 19.48
N GLY A 65 -3.35 12.72 19.44
CA GLY A 65 -4.34 12.47 20.49
C GLY A 65 -5.70 12.11 19.87
N PRO A 66 -6.70 11.69 20.68
CA PRO A 66 -8.04 11.41 20.18
C PRO A 66 -8.63 12.60 19.41
N ASP A 67 -9.02 12.37 18.15
CA ASP A 67 -9.63 13.37 17.28
C ASP A 67 -10.61 12.67 16.33
N HIS A 68 -11.87 13.13 16.34
CA HIS A 68 -12.94 12.63 15.48
C HIS A 68 -12.54 12.50 14.00
N LYS A 69 -11.69 13.41 13.48
CA LYS A 69 -11.22 13.36 12.08
C LYS A 69 -10.45 12.09 11.75
N PHE A 70 -9.87 11.44 12.75
CA PHE A 70 -9.13 10.19 12.63
C PHE A 70 -9.88 9.00 13.24
N SER A 71 -11.19 9.11 13.48
CA SER A 71 -12.00 7.98 13.92
C SER A 71 -12.10 6.91 12.82
N LEU A 72 -12.12 5.64 13.22
CA LEU A 72 -12.32 4.50 12.31
C LEU A 72 -13.80 4.26 11.97
N GLU A 73 -14.75 5.03 12.51
CA GLU A 73 -16.18 4.85 12.25
C GLU A 73 -16.51 4.80 10.74
N PRO A 74 -16.01 5.72 9.89
CA PRO A 74 -16.30 5.69 8.45
C PRO A 74 -15.80 4.41 7.77
N ALA A 75 -14.62 3.92 8.17
CA ALA A 75 -14.06 2.69 7.63
C ALA A 75 -14.85 1.46 8.12
N ALA A 76 -15.28 1.45 9.37
CA ALA A 76 -16.13 0.39 9.94
C ALA A 76 -17.50 0.32 9.25
N ARG A 77 -18.09 1.48 8.97
CA ARG A 77 -19.35 1.61 8.21
C ARG A 77 -19.20 1.06 6.80
N ARG A 78 -18.12 1.44 6.10
CA ARG A 78 -17.84 0.91 4.75
C ARG A 78 -17.57 -0.60 4.77
N LEU A 79 -16.90 -1.11 5.81
CA LEU A 79 -16.73 -2.56 6.00
C LEU A 79 -18.09 -3.26 6.14
N ALA A 80 -19.02 -2.69 6.90
CA ALA A 80 -20.36 -3.25 7.06
C ALA A 80 -21.12 -3.35 5.73
N GLU A 81 -21.04 -2.32 4.89
CA GLU A 81 -21.60 -2.33 3.53
C GLU A 81 -20.99 -3.45 2.67
N LEU A 82 -19.65 -3.56 2.65
CA LEU A 82 -18.93 -4.58 1.86
C LEU A 82 -19.11 -6.02 2.36
N MET A 83 -19.45 -6.17 3.64
CA MET A 83 -19.80 -7.45 4.26
C MET A 83 -21.29 -7.75 4.19
N GLU A 84 -22.10 -6.85 3.63
CA GLU A 84 -23.57 -6.94 3.53
C GLU A 84 -24.22 -7.17 4.91
N ARG A 85 -23.79 -6.39 5.90
CA ARG A 85 -24.24 -6.49 7.29
C ARG A 85 -24.67 -5.16 7.84
N LYS A 86 -25.61 -5.20 8.79
CA LYS A 86 -26.06 -4.00 9.48
C LYS A 86 -24.94 -3.46 10.38
N PHE A 87 -24.74 -2.15 10.28
CA PHE A 87 -23.78 -1.38 11.06
C PHE A 87 -24.41 -0.90 12.36
N VAL A 88 -23.73 -1.11 13.48
CA VAL A 88 -24.20 -0.74 14.81
C VAL A 88 -23.08 -0.02 15.56
N VAL A 89 -23.36 1.17 16.07
CA VAL A 89 -22.42 1.91 16.91
C VAL A 89 -22.65 1.53 18.37
N ILE A 90 -21.55 1.25 19.07
CA ILE A 90 -21.52 0.99 20.50
C ILE A 90 -20.90 2.21 21.19
N GLU A 91 -21.75 2.97 21.88
CA GLU A 91 -21.37 4.19 22.61
C GLU A 91 -20.49 3.85 23.84
N ALA A 92 -19.63 4.77 24.26
CA ALA A 92 -18.60 4.53 25.28
C ALA A 92 -19.16 4.17 26.66
N GLU A 93 -20.40 4.56 26.96
CA GLU A 93 -21.08 4.34 28.22
C GLU A 93 -21.92 3.05 28.24
N GLN A 94 -22.08 2.38 27.09
CA GLN A 94 -22.88 1.16 27.01
C GLN A 94 -22.24 0.00 27.76
N LYS A 95 -23.06 -0.74 28.51
CA LYS A 95 -22.63 -1.89 29.34
C LYS A 95 -23.01 -3.26 28.76
N ARG A 96 -23.88 -3.28 27.75
CA ARG A 96 -24.36 -4.51 27.11
C ARG A 96 -24.48 -4.30 25.61
N LEU A 97 -24.12 -5.32 24.83
CA LEU A 97 -24.38 -5.32 23.39
C LEU A 97 -25.87 -5.55 23.12
N PRO A 98 -26.44 -4.89 22.11
CA PRO A 98 -27.78 -5.22 21.64
C PRO A 98 -27.82 -6.65 21.11
N GLU A 99 -28.89 -7.38 21.42
CA GLU A 99 -29.09 -8.74 20.96
C GLU A 99 -29.78 -8.78 19.60
N TYR A 100 -29.16 -9.46 18.65
CA TYR A 100 -29.69 -9.66 17.31
C TYR A 100 -29.60 -11.13 16.90
N ALA A 101 -30.55 -11.59 16.09
CA ALA A 101 -30.59 -12.97 15.59
C ALA A 101 -29.56 -13.25 14.48
N VAL A 102 -28.98 -12.21 13.88
CA VAL A 102 -28.00 -12.31 12.78
C VAL A 102 -26.73 -11.56 13.13
N ALA A 103 -25.61 -11.95 12.53
CA ALA A 103 -24.32 -11.33 12.80
C ALA A 103 -24.23 -9.90 12.25
N HIS A 104 -23.64 -9.00 13.02
CA HIS A 104 -23.52 -7.58 12.70
C HIS A 104 -22.06 -7.13 12.58
N VAL A 105 -21.89 -5.88 12.13
CA VAL A 105 -20.63 -5.14 12.30
C VAL A 105 -20.86 -4.07 13.35
N TYR A 106 -20.14 -4.18 14.46
CA TYR A 106 -20.18 -3.24 15.57
C TYR A 106 -18.96 -2.31 15.51
N PHE A 107 -19.18 -1.01 15.66
CA PHE A 107 -18.11 -0.05 15.87
C PHE A 107 -18.11 0.43 17.32
N PHE A 108 -16.98 0.25 18.00
CA PHE A 108 -16.84 0.64 19.41
C PHE A 108 -16.18 2.01 19.50
N LYS A 109 -16.93 3.02 19.98
CA LYS A 109 -16.39 4.37 20.28
C LYS A 109 -15.48 4.42 21.52
N HIS A 110 -15.36 3.29 22.21
CA HIS A 110 -14.47 3.13 23.35
C HIS A 110 -13.01 3.33 22.93
N SER A 111 -12.19 3.88 23.82
CA SER A 111 -10.75 3.84 23.61
C SER A 111 -10.28 2.37 23.56
N PRO A 112 -9.34 1.99 22.68
CA PRO A 112 -8.87 0.60 22.57
C PRO A 112 -8.31 0.01 23.87
N ASP A 113 -7.91 0.84 24.83
CA ASP A 113 -7.40 0.48 26.16
C ASP A 113 -8.44 0.59 27.30
N SER A 114 -9.70 0.90 27.01
CA SER A 114 -10.77 1.03 28.02
C SER A 114 -10.97 -0.24 28.86
N GLU A 115 -11.31 -0.07 30.14
CA GLU A 115 -11.46 -1.17 31.09
C GLU A 115 -12.66 -2.08 30.78
N ASN A 116 -13.83 -1.48 30.52
CA ASN A 116 -15.10 -2.17 30.22
C ASN A 116 -15.16 -2.85 28.84
N LEU A 117 -14.22 -2.56 27.94
CA LEU A 117 -14.25 -3.06 26.57
C LEU A 117 -14.16 -4.59 26.49
N SER A 118 -13.39 -5.22 27.40
CA SER A 118 -13.25 -6.68 27.44
C SER A 118 -14.59 -7.39 27.69
N GLU A 119 -15.39 -6.88 28.63
CA GLU A 119 -16.69 -7.46 28.99
C GLU A 119 -17.70 -7.36 27.84
N LEU A 120 -17.68 -6.26 27.09
CA LEU A 120 -18.51 -6.10 25.91
C LEU A 120 -18.08 -7.04 24.78
N LEU A 121 -16.77 -7.16 24.52
CA LEU A 121 -16.25 -8.03 23.46
C LEU A 121 -16.52 -9.52 23.73
N GLN A 122 -16.63 -9.93 24.99
CA GLN A 122 -17.04 -11.30 25.34
C GLN A 122 -18.50 -11.62 24.97
N GLN A 123 -19.36 -10.60 24.79
CA GLN A 123 -20.76 -10.77 24.41
C GLN A 123 -20.95 -10.99 22.90
N LEU A 124 -19.90 -10.85 22.09
CA LEU A 124 -19.95 -11.06 20.63
C LEU A 124 -20.43 -12.49 20.32
N GLN A 125 -21.36 -12.57 19.38
CA GLN A 125 -21.85 -13.84 18.86
C GLN A 125 -20.98 -14.34 17.71
N GLU A 126 -21.08 -15.63 17.42
CA GLU A 126 -20.33 -16.23 16.33
C GLU A 126 -20.63 -15.53 15.00
N GLY A 127 -19.58 -15.18 14.27
CA GLY A 127 -19.70 -14.43 13.03
C GLY A 127 -19.75 -12.92 13.22
N ASP A 128 -19.96 -12.36 14.42
CA ASP A 128 -19.91 -10.91 14.63
C ASP A 128 -18.53 -10.32 14.35
N ILE A 129 -18.52 -9.06 13.90
CA ILE A 129 -17.29 -8.28 13.68
C ILE A 129 -17.36 -7.03 14.56
N ALA A 130 -16.45 -6.92 15.52
CA ALA A 130 -16.18 -5.69 16.26
C ALA A 130 -15.05 -4.93 15.56
N VAL A 131 -15.22 -3.63 15.34
CA VAL A 131 -14.16 -2.71 14.91
C VAL A 131 -13.88 -1.77 16.07
N LEU A 132 -12.65 -1.79 16.57
CA LEU A 132 -12.23 -0.88 17.63
C LEU A 132 -11.84 0.48 17.04
N GLU A 133 -11.84 1.49 17.91
CA GLU A 133 -11.37 2.82 17.56
C GLU A 133 -9.86 2.82 17.21
N ASN A 134 -9.41 3.91 16.59
CA ASN A 134 -8.06 4.11 16.10
C ASN A 134 -6.99 3.81 17.16
N LEU A 135 -6.16 2.79 16.92
CA LEU A 135 -5.08 2.38 17.82
C LEU A 135 -4.09 3.52 18.14
N ARG A 136 -3.92 4.49 17.22
CA ARG A 136 -3.02 5.64 17.44
C ARG A 136 -3.60 6.70 18.39
N PHE A 137 -4.84 6.55 18.86
CA PHE A 137 -5.34 7.34 19.99
C PHE A 137 -4.72 6.92 21.32
N VAL A 138 -4.20 5.70 21.41
CA VAL A 138 -3.45 5.22 22.58
C VAL A 138 -1.95 5.40 22.33
N PRO A 139 -1.23 6.23 23.10
CA PRO A 139 0.20 6.48 22.91
C PRO A 139 1.07 5.21 22.92
N GLY A 140 0.60 4.17 23.62
CA GLY A 140 1.27 2.87 23.70
C GLY A 140 1.44 2.17 22.35
N GLU A 141 0.60 2.43 21.35
CA GLU A 141 0.72 1.82 20.02
C GLU A 141 2.05 2.19 19.35
N GLN A 142 2.34 3.48 19.24
CA GLN A 142 3.54 3.97 18.54
C GLN A 142 4.83 3.69 19.32
N LYS A 143 4.74 3.64 20.66
CA LYS A 143 5.88 3.35 21.55
C LYS A 143 6.20 1.85 21.67
N ALA A 144 5.43 0.99 21.01
CA ALA A 144 5.49 -0.46 21.20
C ALA A 144 5.39 -0.84 22.69
N ASP A 145 4.41 -0.26 23.38
CA ASP A 145 4.20 -0.52 24.80
C ASP A 145 3.66 -1.94 25.04
N ILE A 146 4.32 -2.67 25.95
CA ILE A 146 3.95 -4.05 26.27
C ILE A 146 2.66 -4.14 27.09
N GLY A 147 2.35 -3.13 27.91
CA GLY A 147 1.10 -3.07 28.67
C GLY A 147 -0.10 -2.98 27.74
N PHE A 148 -0.04 -2.08 26.77
CA PHE A 148 -1.05 -1.94 25.73
C PHE A 148 -1.17 -3.20 24.86
N ALA A 149 -0.04 -3.81 24.46
CA ALA A 149 -0.07 -5.07 23.73
C ALA A 149 -0.74 -6.21 24.51
N LYS A 150 -0.47 -6.33 25.83
CA LYS A 150 -1.13 -7.29 26.72
C LYS A 150 -2.63 -7.02 26.85
N LYS A 151 -3.04 -5.76 26.93
CA LYS A 151 -4.44 -5.36 26.95
C LYS A 151 -5.15 -5.80 25.67
N LEU A 152 -4.60 -5.47 24.50
CA LEU A 152 -5.15 -5.93 23.22
C LEU A 152 -5.19 -7.46 23.11
N ALA A 153 -4.12 -8.14 23.53
CA ALA A 153 -4.04 -9.59 23.51
C ALA A 153 -5.12 -10.25 24.40
N SER A 154 -5.54 -9.61 25.49
CA SER A 154 -6.57 -10.13 26.38
C SER A 154 -7.95 -10.25 25.73
N TYR A 155 -8.19 -9.55 24.61
CA TYR A 155 -9.47 -9.56 23.91
C TYR A 155 -9.69 -10.78 23.01
N ALA A 156 -8.65 -11.57 22.73
CA ALA A 156 -8.73 -12.62 21.73
C ALA A 156 -7.86 -13.84 22.06
N GLN A 157 -8.06 -14.91 21.30
CA GLN A 157 -7.35 -16.17 21.46
C GLN A 157 -6.32 -16.40 20.33
N VAL A 158 -6.43 -15.65 19.24
CA VAL A 158 -5.61 -15.76 18.03
C VAL A 158 -5.37 -14.36 17.48
N TYR A 159 -4.17 -14.12 16.95
CA TYR A 159 -3.81 -12.89 16.25
C TYR A 159 -3.62 -13.15 14.76
N VAL A 160 -4.18 -12.29 13.91
CA VAL A 160 -4.02 -12.31 12.47
C VAL A 160 -3.50 -10.95 12.01
N ASN A 161 -2.33 -10.94 11.37
CA ASN A 161 -1.83 -9.73 10.72
C ASN A 161 -2.28 -9.69 9.26
N GLU A 162 -3.11 -8.71 8.93
CA GLU A 162 -3.59 -8.38 7.59
C GLU A 162 -3.19 -6.94 7.21
N ALA A 163 -2.12 -6.42 7.83
CA ALA A 163 -1.65 -5.05 7.65
C ALA A 163 -0.20 -5.05 7.13
N PHE A 164 0.00 -5.42 5.87
CA PHE A 164 1.33 -5.36 5.25
C PHE A 164 1.89 -3.94 5.24
N SER A 165 1.05 -2.93 5.01
CA SER A 165 1.41 -1.51 5.03
C SER A 165 2.09 -1.06 6.33
N GLU A 166 1.74 -1.65 7.47
CA GLU A 166 2.31 -1.33 8.77
C GLU A 166 3.41 -2.30 9.22
N SER A 167 3.60 -3.40 8.49
CA SER A 167 4.56 -4.47 8.87
C SER A 167 6.02 -4.03 8.82
N HIS A 168 6.31 -2.84 8.26
CA HIS A 168 7.64 -2.22 8.27
C HIS A 168 7.96 -1.43 9.54
N ARG A 169 7.01 -1.31 10.48
CA ARG A 169 7.15 -0.59 11.74
C ARG A 169 7.13 -1.56 12.91
N ALA A 170 7.89 -1.24 13.95
CA ALA A 170 7.86 -1.97 15.20
C ALA A 170 6.90 -1.27 16.18
N VAL A 171 5.59 -1.35 15.93
CA VAL A 171 4.52 -0.83 16.80
C VAL A 171 3.90 -1.96 17.63
N ALA A 172 3.16 -1.65 18.70
CA ALA A 172 2.63 -2.65 19.63
C ALA A 172 1.78 -3.71 18.92
N SER A 173 0.83 -3.26 18.08
CA SER A 173 -0.08 -4.14 17.34
C SER A 173 0.55 -5.01 16.24
N ILE A 174 1.81 -4.78 15.89
CA ILE A 174 2.54 -5.49 14.83
C ILE A 174 3.68 -6.34 15.39
N ALA A 175 4.50 -5.77 16.28
CA ALA A 175 5.72 -6.42 16.76
C ALA A 175 5.53 -7.24 18.03
N LEU A 176 4.52 -6.91 18.85
CA LEU A 176 4.33 -7.54 20.17
C LEU A 176 3.19 -8.55 20.20
N LEU A 177 2.06 -8.27 19.53
CA LEU A 177 0.92 -9.20 19.49
C LEU A 177 1.29 -10.61 18.99
N PRO A 178 2.14 -10.79 17.97
CA PRO A 178 2.56 -12.13 17.56
C PRO A 178 3.34 -12.93 18.61
N LYS A 179 3.87 -12.26 19.64
CA LYS A 179 4.58 -12.89 20.76
C LYS A 179 3.64 -13.28 21.90
N LEU A 180 2.44 -12.69 21.95
CA LEU A 180 1.47 -12.85 23.03
C LEU A 180 0.32 -13.80 22.66
N LEU A 181 0.01 -13.91 21.37
CA LEU A 181 -1.05 -14.75 20.85
C LEU A 181 -0.53 -15.66 19.72
N PRO A 182 -1.12 -16.85 19.50
CA PRO A 182 -0.86 -17.66 18.31
C PRO A 182 -1.07 -16.82 17.03
N PRO A 183 -0.02 -16.56 16.23
CA PRO A 183 -0.13 -15.62 15.13
C PRO A 183 -0.27 -16.32 13.77
N ALA A 184 -0.99 -15.67 12.87
CA ALA A 184 -1.01 -16.01 11.45
C ALA A 184 -0.98 -14.75 10.57
N ALA A 185 -0.48 -14.90 9.35
CA ALA A 185 -0.67 -13.96 8.27
C ALA A 185 -2.09 -14.12 7.69
N GLY A 186 -2.77 -13.00 7.44
CA GLY A 186 -4.01 -12.98 6.68
C GLY A 186 -3.80 -13.43 5.22
N LEU A 187 -4.89 -13.79 4.54
CA LEU A 187 -4.86 -14.27 3.15
C LEU A 187 -4.29 -13.23 2.19
N SER A 188 -4.63 -11.96 2.36
CA SER A 188 -4.18 -10.92 1.44
C SER A 188 -2.70 -10.57 1.65
N LEU A 189 -2.26 -10.49 2.91
CA LEU A 189 -0.86 -10.35 3.27
C LEU A 189 -0.03 -11.54 2.76
N GLN A 190 -0.53 -12.77 2.87
CA GLN A 190 0.15 -13.94 2.31
C GLN A 190 0.31 -13.84 0.79
N ARG A 191 -0.76 -13.46 0.08
CA ARG A 191 -0.73 -13.28 -1.38
C ARG A 191 0.27 -12.20 -1.79
N GLU A 192 0.24 -11.05 -1.12
CA GLU A 192 1.11 -9.91 -1.41
C GLU A 192 2.59 -10.27 -1.18
N ILE A 193 2.91 -10.92 -0.05
CA ILE A 193 4.26 -11.38 0.22
C ILE A 193 4.74 -12.43 -0.80
N ALA A 194 3.87 -13.37 -1.21
CA ALA A 194 4.20 -14.37 -2.22
C ALA A 194 4.49 -13.71 -3.58
N ALA A 195 3.69 -12.71 -3.98
CA ALA A 195 3.90 -11.93 -5.19
C ALA A 195 5.26 -11.21 -5.18
N LEU A 196 5.55 -10.47 -4.11
CA LEU A 196 6.81 -9.75 -3.98
C LEU A 196 8.02 -10.69 -3.91
N GLN A 197 7.88 -11.88 -3.33
CA GLN A 197 8.93 -12.91 -3.37
C GLN A 197 9.17 -13.47 -4.75
N THR A 198 8.12 -13.68 -5.53
CA THR A 198 8.22 -14.13 -6.92
C THR A 198 9.07 -13.14 -7.72
N VAL A 199 8.80 -11.83 -7.57
CA VAL A 199 9.60 -10.76 -8.19
C VAL A 199 11.07 -10.85 -7.79
N LEU A 200 11.38 -10.98 -6.49
CA LEU A 200 12.76 -10.91 -6.01
C LEU A 200 13.59 -12.19 -6.20
N ARG A 201 12.96 -13.37 -6.18
CA ARG A 201 13.68 -14.65 -6.12
C ARG A 201 13.68 -15.43 -7.42
N SER A 202 12.56 -15.42 -8.13
CA SER A 202 12.37 -16.26 -9.32
C SER A 202 11.45 -15.59 -10.34
N PRO A 203 11.76 -14.35 -10.78
CA PRO A 203 10.93 -13.67 -11.76
C PRO A 203 11.10 -14.30 -13.14
N LYS A 204 10.03 -14.32 -13.93
CA LYS A 204 10.12 -14.70 -15.36
C LYS A 204 10.73 -13.53 -16.14
N ARG A 205 11.76 -13.80 -16.94
CA ARG A 205 12.43 -12.79 -17.77
C ARG A 205 11.75 -12.63 -19.13
N PRO A 206 11.78 -11.42 -19.74
CA PRO A 206 12.39 -10.21 -19.23
C PRO A 206 11.62 -9.57 -18.05
N VAL A 207 12.35 -9.05 -17.08
CA VAL A 207 11.84 -8.26 -15.94
C VAL A 207 11.89 -6.79 -16.32
N VAL A 208 10.72 -6.14 -16.35
CA VAL A 208 10.58 -4.72 -16.66
C VAL A 208 10.07 -3.99 -15.43
N VAL A 209 10.84 -3.02 -14.95
CA VAL A 209 10.45 -2.15 -13.82
C VAL A 209 10.08 -0.78 -14.38
N MET A 210 8.87 -0.31 -14.10
CA MET A 210 8.42 1.04 -14.39
C MET A 210 8.34 1.83 -13.09
N MET A 211 9.14 2.89 -12.95
CA MET A 211 9.24 3.63 -11.70
C MET A 211 9.24 5.13 -11.94
N GLY A 212 8.32 5.84 -11.27
CA GLY A 212 8.20 7.29 -11.38
C GLY A 212 8.07 7.97 -10.02
N GLY A 213 7.32 9.06 -9.92
CA GLY A 213 7.22 9.89 -8.71
C GLY A 213 8.39 10.87 -8.57
N ILE A 214 8.49 11.51 -7.40
CA ILE A 214 9.38 12.66 -7.20
C ILE A 214 10.67 12.31 -6.43
N LYS A 215 10.54 11.67 -5.27
CA LYS A 215 11.64 11.48 -4.32
C LYS A 215 12.44 10.22 -4.62
N LEU A 216 13.73 10.39 -4.93
CA LEU A 216 14.68 9.29 -5.08
C LEU A 216 15.04 8.70 -3.73
N SER A 217 15.15 9.52 -2.68
CA SER A 217 15.49 9.07 -1.31
C SER A 217 14.58 7.95 -0.79
N ASP A 218 13.28 8.04 -1.08
CA ASP A 218 12.28 7.04 -0.70
C ASP A 218 12.42 5.71 -1.46
N LYS A 219 13.04 5.73 -2.65
CA LYS A 219 13.04 4.62 -3.62
C LYS A 219 14.43 4.06 -3.94
N ALA A 220 15.50 4.76 -3.60
CA ALA A 220 16.87 4.45 -4.02
C ALA A 220 17.27 3.02 -3.68
N GLU A 221 17.08 2.59 -2.42
CA GLU A 221 17.43 1.23 -2.02
C GLU A 221 16.62 0.15 -2.76
N ALA A 222 15.32 0.39 -2.94
CA ALA A 222 14.45 -0.52 -3.68
C ALA A 222 14.86 -0.61 -5.16
N LEU A 223 15.12 0.55 -5.78
CA LEU A 223 15.61 0.65 -7.15
C LEU A 223 16.95 -0.07 -7.33
N LEU A 224 17.93 0.18 -6.46
CA LEU A 224 19.24 -0.49 -6.48
C LEU A 224 19.11 -2.02 -6.34
N ASN A 225 18.21 -2.49 -5.49
CA ASN A 225 17.99 -3.92 -5.35
C ASN A 225 17.28 -4.52 -6.57
N LEU A 226 16.30 -3.81 -7.13
CA LEU A 226 15.61 -4.21 -8.36
C LEU A 226 16.54 -4.22 -9.58
N LEU A 227 17.49 -3.29 -9.69
CA LEU A 227 18.47 -3.21 -10.78
C LEU A 227 19.35 -4.48 -10.88
N LYS A 228 19.53 -5.22 -9.78
CA LYS A 228 20.24 -6.51 -9.79
C LYS A 228 19.50 -7.57 -10.61
N ILE A 229 18.18 -7.52 -10.65
CA ILE A 229 17.34 -8.52 -11.32
C ILE A 229 16.69 -8.01 -12.61
N ALA A 230 16.41 -6.71 -12.71
CA ALA A 230 15.72 -6.09 -13.83
C ALA A 230 16.54 -6.21 -15.12
N ASP A 231 15.86 -6.53 -16.23
CA ASP A 231 16.43 -6.43 -17.57
C ASP A 231 16.28 -5.00 -18.08
N PHE A 232 15.15 -4.35 -17.78
CA PHE A 232 14.88 -2.96 -18.16
C PHE A 232 14.22 -2.18 -17.02
N VAL A 233 14.67 -0.94 -16.81
CA VAL A 233 14.08 -0.01 -15.85
C VAL A 233 13.66 1.27 -16.57
N LEU A 234 12.36 1.49 -16.67
CA LEU A 234 11.72 2.65 -17.29
C LEU A 234 11.49 3.72 -16.22
N LEU A 235 12.19 4.85 -16.32
CA LEU A 235 12.09 5.93 -15.32
C LEU A 235 11.21 7.09 -15.81
N GLY A 236 10.38 7.65 -14.93
CA GLY A 236 9.60 8.86 -15.21
C GLY A 236 9.54 9.80 -14.01
N GLY A 237 8.75 10.86 -14.13
CA GLY A 237 8.56 11.86 -13.09
C GLY A 237 9.86 12.55 -12.66
N GLY A 238 9.87 13.04 -11.40
CA GLY A 238 11.03 13.70 -10.81
C GLY A 238 12.27 12.82 -10.70
N LEU A 239 12.12 11.49 -10.66
CA LEU A 239 13.25 10.55 -10.72
C LEU A 239 14.00 10.66 -12.05
N ALA A 240 13.27 10.69 -13.16
CA ALA A 240 13.87 10.84 -14.48
C ALA A 240 14.51 12.23 -14.63
N ASN A 241 13.83 13.28 -14.15
CA ASN A 241 14.36 14.65 -14.16
C ASN A 241 15.69 14.76 -13.40
N LEU A 242 15.80 14.12 -12.24
CA LEU A 242 17.06 14.11 -11.48
C LEU A 242 18.20 13.45 -12.27
N ILE A 243 17.94 12.30 -12.91
CA ILE A 243 18.97 11.62 -13.73
C ILE A 243 19.32 12.45 -14.97
N LEU A 244 18.34 13.06 -15.64
CA LEU A 244 18.58 13.97 -16.77
C LEU A 244 19.46 15.15 -16.36
N LYS A 245 19.14 15.79 -15.23
CA LYS A 245 19.91 16.92 -14.69
C LYS A 245 21.36 16.55 -14.39
N VAL A 246 21.62 15.44 -13.71
CA VAL A 246 23.01 15.03 -13.40
C VAL A 246 23.79 14.57 -14.64
N ARG A 247 23.10 14.27 -15.75
CA ARG A 247 23.68 14.03 -17.07
C ARG A 247 23.94 15.31 -17.88
N GLY A 248 23.61 16.48 -17.34
CA GLY A 248 23.82 17.77 -17.98
C GLY A 248 22.69 18.22 -18.92
N PHE A 249 21.52 17.58 -18.88
CA PHE A 249 20.35 18.07 -19.61
C PHE A 249 19.72 19.24 -18.86
N GLU A 250 19.25 20.23 -19.62
CA GLU A 250 18.36 21.26 -19.09
C GLU A 250 17.01 20.62 -18.71
N ILE A 251 16.52 20.94 -17.52
CA ILE A 251 15.19 20.52 -17.05
C ILE A 251 14.31 21.73 -16.71
N GLY A 252 14.80 22.96 -16.88
CA GLY A 252 14.10 24.18 -16.53
C GLY A 252 13.67 24.21 -15.06
N LYS A 253 12.40 24.53 -14.83
CA LYS A 253 11.77 24.60 -13.51
C LYS A 253 11.13 23.27 -13.07
N SER A 254 11.50 22.17 -13.71
CA SER A 254 10.93 20.85 -13.41
C SER A 254 11.22 20.40 -11.98
N ILE A 255 10.27 19.68 -11.40
CA ILE A 255 10.43 19.10 -10.06
C ILE A 255 11.45 17.96 -10.12
N TYR A 256 12.36 17.96 -9.16
CA TYR A 256 13.25 16.86 -8.78
C TYR A 256 13.55 17.00 -7.28
N GLU A 257 14.16 15.99 -6.67
CA GLU A 257 14.59 16.08 -5.28
C GLU A 257 15.87 16.90 -5.16
N GLU A 258 15.78 18.10 -4.58
CA GLU A 258 16.90 19.03 -4.43
C GLU A 258 17.96 18.54 -3.43
N ASP A 259 19.18 19.02 -3.63
CA ASP A 259 20.43 18.44 -3.14
C ASP A 259 20.47 18.15 -1.63
N ASN A 260 20.45 16.86 -1.31
CA ASN A 260 20.81 16.23 -0.03
C ASN A 260 21.73 15.01 -0.29
N GLY A 261 22.63 15.10 -1.28
CA GLY A 261 23.45 13.97 -1.73
C GLY A 261 22.75 13.02 -2.71
N GLN A 262 21.49 13.28 -3.07
CA GLN A 262 20.76 12.49 -4.08
C GLN A 262 21.37 12.61 -5.47
N ASP A 263 21.97 13.75 -5.82
CA ASP A 263 22.74 13.91 -7.05
C ASP A 263 23.88 12.90 -7.16
N ARG A 264 24.58 12.62 -6.05
CA ARG A 264 25.67 11.63 -6.01
C ARG A 264 25.12 10.22 -6.25
N ILE A 265 24.00 9.88 -5.62
CA ILE A 265 23.32 8.59 -5.78
C ILE A 265 22.83 8.44 -7.22
N ALA A 266 22.19 9.46 -7.79
CA ALA A 266 21.70 9.45 -9.17
C ALA A 266 22.85 9.30 -10.18
N LYS A 267 23.97 10.01 -9.98
CA LYS A 267 25.20 9.85 -10.78
C LYS A 267 25.74 8.44 -10.69
N GLN A 268 25.77 7.85 -9.49
CA GLN A 268 26.23 6.48 -9.28
C GLN A 268 25.32 5.47 -9.98
N ILE A 269 24.00 5.56 -9.77
CA ILE A 269 23.00 4.70 -10.43
C ILE A 269 23.17 4.77 -11.95
N TRP A 270 23.28 5.97 -12.51
CA TRP A 270 23.48 6.13 -13.95
C TRP A 270 24.81 5.54 -14.42
N ARG A 271 25.91 5.82 -13.73
CA ARG A 271 27.24 5.31 -14.09
C ARG A 271 27.27 3.78 -14.12
N ASP A 272 26.70 3.15 -13.08
CA ASP A 272 26.83 1.73 -12.79
C ASP A 272 25.77 0.87 -13.52
N HIS A 273 24.65 1.47 -13.96
CA HIS A 273 23.50 0.73 -14.50
C HIS A 273 22.83 1.35 -15.74
N ARG A 274 23.48 2.29 -16.45
CA ARG A 274 22.91 2.97 -17.63
C ARG A 274 22.41 2.03 -18.74
N GLU A 275 22.97 0.83 -18.84
CA GLU A 275 22.60 -0.17 -19.84
C GLU A 275 21.20 -0.77 -19.62
N LYS A 276 20.70 -0.73 -18.38
CA LYS A 276 19.36 -1.20 -18.01
C LYS A 276 18.35 -0.06 -17.91
N ILE A 277 18.81 1.17 -17.70
CA ILE A 277 17.94 2.33 -17.45
C ILE A 277 17.52 2.98 -18.78
N ILE A 278 16.23 3.03 -19.00
CA ILE A 278 15.60 3.74 -20.11
C ILE A 278 15.02 5.04 -19.57
N LEU A 279 15.48 6.17 -20.10
CA LEU A 279 14.99 7.51 -19.76
C LEU A 279 14.02 8.02 -20.84
N PRO A 280 13.21 9.05 -20.51
CA PRO A 280 12.40 9.74 -21.50
C PRO A 280 13.25 10.34 -22.63
N VAL A 281 12.73 10.27 -23.85
CA VAL A 281 13.36 10.86 -25.06
C VAL A 281 12.67 12.15 -25.49
N ASP A 282 11.43 12.34 -25.04
CA ASP A 282 10.63 13.54 -25.17
C ASP A 282 9.77 13.75 -23.91
N ALA A 283 9.32 14.98 -23.72
CA ALA A 283 8.59 15.43 -22.55
C ALA A 283 7.44 16.34 -22.98
N VAL A 284 6.35 16.29 -22.20
CA VAL A 284 5.30 17.30 -22.24
C VAL A 284 5.66 18.36 -21.21
N VAL A 285 5.80 19.59 -21.69
CA VAL A 285 6.25 20.74 -20.90
C VAL A 285 5.24 21.88 -20.95
N SER A 286 5.31 22.75 -19.94
CA SER A 286 4.63 24.05 -19.96
C SER A 286 5.40 25.08 -19.13
N ARG A 287 5.11 26.37 -19.28
CA ARG A 287 5.73 27.43 -18.45
C ARG A 287 5.13 27.50 -17.05
N GLU A 288 3.91 27.00 -16.90
CA GLU A 288 3.13 26.99 -15.67
C GLU A 288 2.53 25.60 -15.46
N ARG A 289 2.19 25.24 -14.22
CA ARG A 289 1.73 23.89 -13.88
C ARG A 289 0.43 23.48 -14.58
N ASP A 290 -0.44 24.46 -14.84
CA ASP A 290 -1.74 24.29 -15.50
C ASP A 290 -1.80 24.99 -16.87
N GLY A 291 -0.64 25.36 -17.43
CA GLY A 291 -0.57 26.00 -18.74
C GLY A 291 -0.84 25.03 -19.89
N ASP A 292 -0.75 25.53 -21.12
CA ASP A 292 -0.92 24.70 -22.31
C ASP A 292 0.27 23.74 -22.50
N PRO A 293 0.00 22.47 -22.86
CA PRO A 293 1.04 21.47 -23.06
C PRO A 293 1.76 21.67 -24.40
N GLU A 294 3.09 21.65 -24.35
CA GLU A 294 3.98 21.60 -25.52
C GLU A 294 4.79 20.31 -25.46
N CYS A 295 4.94 19.60 -26.58
CA CYS A 295 5.80 18.43 -26.66
C CYS A 295 7.17 18.80 -27.20
N VAL A 296 8.23 18.51 -26.45
CA VAL A 296 9.62 18.78 -26.85
C VAL A 296 10.50 17.55 -26.62
N LYS A 297 11.59 17.43 -27.38
CA LYS A 297 12.64 16.47 -27.03
C LYS A 297 13.30 16.86 -25.70
N VAL A 298 13.79 15.89 -24.94
CA VAL A 298 14.41 16.16 -23.63
C VAL A 298 15.65 17.06 -23.72
N ASP A 299 16.37 17.06 -24.86
CA ASP A 299 17.51 17.94 -25.13
C ASP A 299 17.11 19.36 -25.61
N LYS A 300 15.80 19.65 -25.67
CA LYS A 300 15.24 20.94 -26.11
C LYS A 300 14.37 21.63 -25.06
N VAL A 301 14.35 21.10 -23.84
CA VAL A 301 13.69 21.75 -22.69
C VAL A 301 14.39 23.08 -22.41
N LYS A 302 13.60 24.14 -22.25
CA LYS A 302 14.09 25.52 -22.03
C LYS A 302 14.09 25.86 -20.53
N PRO A 303 14.96 26.79 -20.07
CA PRO A 303 15.05 27.18 -18.65
C PRO A 303 13.72 27.60 -17.99
N GLY A 304 12.79 28.18 -18.76
CA GLY A 304 11.48 28.62 -18.27
C GLY A 304 10.37 27.57 -18.29
N GLN A 305 10.64 26.36 -18.79
CA GLN A 305 9.66 25.28 -18.92
C GLN A 305 9.71 24.32 -17.71
N ILE A 306 8.61 23.61 -17.47
CA ILE A 306 8.40 22.59 -16.45
C ILE A 306 8.01 21.31 -17.19
N ILE A 307 8.75 20.22 -16.99
CA ILE A 307 8.39 18.87 -17.43
C ILE A 307 7.29 18.34 -16.52
N LEU A 308 6.14 18.06 -17.11
CA LEU A 308 4.93 17.66 -16.39
C LEU A 308 4.45 16.25 -16.77
N ASP A 309 4.84 15.72 -17.93
CA ASP A 309 4.59 14.32 -18.31
C ASP A 309 5.65 13.82 -19.31
N ILE A 310 5.68 12.51 -19.54
CA ILE A 310 6.46 11.92 -20.63
C ILE A 310 5.78 12.18 -21.98
N GLY A 311 6.57 12.40 -23.03
CA GLY A 311 6.04 12.66 -24.37
C GLY A 311 5.59 11.38 -25.12
N PRO A 312 4.88 11.53 -26.25
CA PRO A 312 4.37 10.43 -27.06
C PRO A 312 5.46 9.48 -27.58
N GLN A 313 6.66 9.96 -27.89
CA GLN A 313 7.75 9.09 -28.34
C GLN A 313 8.24 8.20 -27.19
N THR A 314 8.29 8.74 -25.97
CA THR A 314 8.60 8.02 -24.74
C THR A 314 7.51 7.00 -24.41
N ILE A 315 6.23 7.37 -24.53
CA ILE A 315 5.10 6.43 -24.34
C ILE A 315 5.25 5.24 -25.28
N LYS A 316 5.53 5.49 -26.57
CA LYS A 316 5.77 4.42 -27.54
C LYS A 316 6.98 3.56 -27.14
N LEU A 317 8.10 4.18 -26.81
CA LEU A 317 9.33 3.50 -26.40
C LEU A 317 9.09 2.58 -25.18
N TYR A 318 8.45 3.11 -24.14
CA TYR A 318 8.16 2.38 -22.92
C TYR A 318 7.16 1.25 -23.17
N SER A 319 6.18 1.48 -24.06
CA SER A 319 5.25 0.44 -24.49
C SER A 319 5.96 -0.74 -25.15
N ASP A 320 6.97 -0.47 -25.98
CA ASP A 320 7.75 -1.52 -26.66
C ASP A 320 8.56 -2.36 -25.66
N TYR A 321 9.00 -1.79 -24.54
CA TYR A 321 9.63 -2.56 -23.45
C TYR A 321 8.61 -3.33 -22.59
N LEU A 322 7.50 -2.71 -22.19
CA LEU A 322 6.45 -3.38 -21.41
C LEU A 322 5.87 -4.60 -22.13
N LYS A 323 5.73 -4.53 -23.46
CA LYS A 323 5.28 -5.67 -24.29
C LYS A 323 6.22 -6.87 -24.26
N LYS A 324 7.52 -6.65 -24.01
CA LYS A 324 8.52 -7.73 -23.91
C LYS A 324 8.51 -8.42 -22.55
N GLY A 325 8.11 -7.69 -21.50
CA GLY A 325 8.19 -8.17 -20.12
C GLY A 325 7.31 -9.39 -19.84
N GLN A 326 7.87 -10.34 -19.09
CA GLN A 326 7.17 -11.49 -18.50
C GLN A 326 6.97 -11.32 -17.00
N THR A 327 7.74 -10.45 -16.35
CA THR A 327 7.47 -9.93 -15.01
C THR A 327 7.52 -8.42 -15.05
N LEU A 328 6.45 -7.76 -14.62
CA LEU A 328 6.30 -6.32 -14.64
C LEU A 328 6.20 -5.81 -13.20
N VAL A 329 6.95 -4.76 -12.88
CA VAL A 329 6.88 -4.08 -11.57
C VAL A 329 6.59 -2.61 -11.80
N TRP A 330 5.56 -2.06 -11.16
CA TRP A 330 5.21 -0.64 -11.28
C TRP A 330 5.19 0.07 -9.93
N GLY A 331 5.95 1.17 -9.83
CA GLY A 331 6.03 2.01 -8.64
C GLY A 331 6.09 3.51 -8.95
N GLY A 332 4.93 4.16 -9.07
CA GLY A 332 4.76 5.61 -9.14
C GLY A 332 4.39 6.13 -10.53
N PRO A 333 3.71 7.29 -10.60
CA PRO A 333 3.28 7.91 -11.85
C PRO A 333 4.46 8.51 -12.61
N LEU A 334 4.33 8.64 -13.93
CA LEU A 334 5.39 9.13 -14.81
C LEU A 334 5.29 10.65 -15.09
N GLY A 335 4.17 11.25 -14.70
CA GLY A 335 3.85 12.67 -14.85
C GLY A 335 2.87 13.16 -13.78
N HIS A 336 2.40 14.39 -13.92
CA HIS A 336 1.43 15.05 -13.05
C HIS A 336 0.00 14.59 -13.36
N PHE A 337 -0.27 13.32 -13.06
CA PHE A 337 -1.51 12.62 -13.42
C PHE A 337 -2.79 13.20 -12.82
N GLU A 338 -2.67 14.06 -11.81
CA GLU A 338 -3.80 14.77 -11.23
C GLU A 338 -4.39 15.81 -12.19
N SER A 339 -3.57 16.34 -13.11
CA SER A 339 -4.01 17.25 -14.18
C SER A 339 -4.34 16.48 -15.46
N LYS A 340 -5.50 16.77 -16.04
CA LYS A 340 -5.94 16.12 -17.29
C LYS A 340 -4.93 16.34 -18.42
N ALA A 341 -4.33 17.52 -18.52
CA ALA A 341 -3.35 17.85 -19.54
C ALA A 341 -2.08 16.97 -19.45
N TYR A 342 -1.70 16.54 -18.24
CA TYR A 342 -0.42 15.89 -17.94
C TYR A 342 -0.57 14.46 -17.38
N SER A 343 -1.70 13.83 -17.69
CA SER A 343 -2.03 12.46 -17.24
C SER A 343 -1.81 11.37 -18.28
N HIS A 344 -1.64 11.76 -19.55
CA HIS A 344 -1.68 10.88 -20.71
C HIS A 344 -0.60 9.78 -20.65
N GLY A 345 0.64 10.13 -20.32
CA GLY A 345 1.76 9.19 -20.26
C GLY A 345 1.60 8.16 -19.17
N THR A 346 1.18 8.60 -17.98
CA THR A 346 0.89 7.71 -16.86
C THR A 346 -0.28 6.78 -17.18
N PHE A 347 -1.38 7.30 -17.72
CA PHE A 347 -2.58 6.50 -17.98
C PHE A 347 -2.37 5.52 -19.14
N ALA A 348 -1.75 5.94 -20.25
CA ALA A 348 -1.45 5.08 -21.38
C ALA A 348 -0.63 3.85 -20.96
N LEU A 349 0.42 4.06 -20.16
CA LEU A 349 1.27 2.97 -19.70
C LEU A 349 0.64 2.16 -18.57
N ALA A 350 -0.23 2.74 -17.74
CA ALA A 350 -1.03 2.02 -16.75
C ALA A 350 -2.00 1.03 -17.42
N TRP A 351 -2.75 1.46 -18.45
CA TRP A 351 -3.63 0.57 -19.21
C TRP A 351 -2.85 -0.56 -19.88
N LEU A 352 -1.71 -0.26 -20.50
CA LEU A 352 -0.88 -1.31 -21.10
C LEU A 352 -0.32 -2.27 -20.05
N PHE A 353 0.16 -1.76 -18.92
CA PHE A 353 0.65 -2.59 -17.81
C PHE A 353 -0.44 -3.56 -17.32
N ALA A 354 -1.66 -3.06 -17.09
CA ALA A 354 -2.80 -3.85 -16.69
C ALA A 354 -3.18 -4.89 -17.76
N ALA A 355 -3.33 -4.49 -19.02
CA ALA A 355 -3.66 -5.41 -20.11
C ALA A 355 -2.61 -6.52 -20.30
N ARG A 356 -1.33 -6.20 -20.05
CA ARG A 356 -0.25 -7.20 -20.05
C ARG A 356 -0.36 -8.15 -18.86
N SER A 357 -0.60 -7.62 -17.68
CA SER A 357 -0.71 -8.39 -16.42
C SER A 357 -1.93 -9.32 -16.41
N ALA A 358 -3.02 -8.95 -17.08
CA ALA A 358 -4.19 -9.81 -17.25
C ALA A 358 -3.90 -11.08 -18.09
N SER A 359 -2.77 -11.13 -18.82
CA SER A 359 -2.36 -12.31 -19.57
C SER A 359 -1.75 -13.36 -18.63
N PRO A 360 -2.16 -14.65 -18.69
CA PRO A 360 -1.63 -15.69 -17.79
C PRO A 360 -0.13 -15.99 -17.97
N LYS A 361 0.49 -15.43 -19.01
CA LYS A 361 1.93 -15.57 -19.30
C LYS A 361 2.79 -14.54 -18.58
N VAL A 362 2.20 -13.40 -18.22
CA VAL A 362 2.90 -12.26 -17.63
C VAL A 362 2.48 -12.13 -16.18
N PHE A 363 3.40 -11.75 -15.31
CA PHE A 363 3.11 -11.49 -13.91
C PHE A 363 3.35 -10.01 -13.58
N GLY A 364 2.33 -9.31 -13.13
CA GLY A 364 2.36 -7.88 -12.81
C GLY A 364 2.21 -7.59 -11.32
N VAL A 365 3.13 -6.79 -10.78
CA VAL A 365 3.03 -6.24 -9.43
C VAL A 365 3.07 -4.71 -9.49
N ALA A 366 2.06 -4.05 -8.94
CA ALA A 366 2.02 -2.59 -8.86
C ALA A 366 1.83 -2.15 -7.41
N GLY A 367 2.39 -1.00 -7.03
CA GLY A 367 2.11 -0.43 -5.71
C GLY A 367 2.77 0.91 -5.43
N GLY A 368 2.48 1.45 -4.24
CA GLY A 368 2.79 2.83 -3.86
C GLY A 368 1.55 3.73 -3.90
N GLY A 369 1.47 4.71 -3.00
CA GLY A 369 0.26 5.53 -2.80
C GLY A 369 -0.31 6.13 -4.08
N GLN A 370 0.51 6.89 -4.81
CA GLN A 370 0.10 7.51 -6.09
C GLN A 370 -0.21 6.46 -7.19
N THR A 371 0.47 5.31 -7.19
CA THR A 371 0.15 4.21 -8.11
C THR A 371 -1.26 3.67 -7.86
N LEU A 372 -1.64 3.52 -6.60
CA LEU A 372 -2.97 3.04 -6.19
C LEU A 372 -4.06 4.05 -6.58
N GLU A 373 -3.77 5.35 -6.49
CA GLU A 373 -4.67 6.39 -6.97
C GLU A 373 -4.89 6.30 -8.49
N VAL A 374 -3.83 6.07 -9.27
CA VAL A 374 -3.96 5.86 -10.73
C VAL A 374 -4.77 4.60 -11.03
N ILE A 375 -4.45 3.47 -10.39
CA ILE A 375 -5.20 2.20 -10.54
C ILE A 375 -6.67 2.40 -10.18
N GLY A 376 -6.96 3.15 -9.12
CA GLY A 376 -8.31 3.50 -8.69
C GLY A 376 -9.07 4.33 -9.71
N LYS A 377 -8.46 5.41 -10.22
CA LYS A 377 -9.07 6.28 -11.24
C LYS A 377 -9.40 5.55 -12.55
N LEU A 378 -8.60 4.53 -12.89
CA LEU A 378 -8.73 3.78 -14.14
C LEU A 378 -9.43 2.42 -13.97
N ASP A 379 -9.87 2.09 -12.75
CA ASP A 379 -10.49 0.81 -12.37
C ASP A 379 -9.69 -0.45 -12.78
N LEU A 380 -8.36 -0.41 -12.61
CA LEU A 380 -7.45 -1.48 -13.08
C LEU A 380 -7.18 -2.58 -12.05
N TRP A 381 -7.96 -2.64 -10.96
CA TRP A 381 -7.70 -3.53 -9.82
C TRP A 381 -7.73 -5.02 -10.18
N ARG A 382 -8.58 -5.38 -11.15
CA ARG A 382 -8.82 -6.78 -11.54
C ARG A 382 -7.85 -7.29 -12.59
N ASP A 383 -7.17 -6.38 -13.28
CA ASP A 383 -6.30 -6.68 -14.41
C ASP A 383 -4.82 -6.82 -14.00
N ILE A 384 -4.50 -6.60 -12.73
CA ILE A 384 -3.13 -6.69 -12.20
C ILE A 384 -3.05 -7.83 -11.18
N ASP A 385 -2.11 -8.77 -11.36
CA ASP A 385 -1.99 -9.97 -10.51
C ASP A 385 -1.85 -9.64 -9.02
N CYS A 386 -1.07 -8.61 -8.70
CA CYS A 386 -0.92 -8.12 -7.34
C CYS A 386 -0.82 -6.59 -7.29
N VAL A 387 -1.87 -5.97 -6.74
CA VAL A 387 -1.85 -4.56 -6.36
C VAL A 387 -1.50 -4.44 -4.88
N SER A 388 -0.27 -4.02 -4.60
CA SER A 388 0.28 -3.92 -3.26
C SER A 388 -0.25 -2.68 -2.53
N THR A 389 -0.91 -2.90 -1.40
CA THR A 389 -1.39 -1.83 -0.49
C THR A 389 -0.32 -1.38 0.50
N GLY A 390 0.86 -2.03 0.46
CA GLY A 390 1.96 -1.84 1.41
C GLY A 390 2.64 -0.48 1.40
N GLY A 391 2.56 0.29 0.30
CA GLY A 391 3.23 1.58 0.18
C GLY A 391 4.72 1.50 0.53
N GLY A 392 5.14 2.19 1.61
CA GLY A 392 6.52 2.14 2.10
C GLY A 392 6.98 0.74 2.55
N ALA A 393 6.07 -0.13 3.00
CA ALA A 393 6.42 -1.52 3.33
C ALA A 393 6.83 -2.32 2.08
N MET A 394 6.13 -2.12 0.96
CA MET A 394 6.49 -2.71 -0.33
C MET A 394 7.89 -2.29 -0.77
N LEU A 395 8.19 -0.99 -0.72
CA LEU A 395 9.52 -0.48 -1.10
C LEU A 395 10.63 -1.06 -0.21
N LYS A 396 10.42 -1.10 1.11
CA LYS A 396 11.38 -1.73 2.03
C LYS A 396 11.54 -3.24 1.77
N PHE A 397 10.47 -3.93 1.45
CA PHE A 397 10.53 -5.35 1.07
C PHE A 397 11.32 -5.54 -0.22
N LEU A 398 11.04 -4.74 -1.25
CA LEU A 398 11.75 -4.77 -2.53
C LEU A 398 13.22 -4.36 -2.42
N ALA A 399 13.58 -3.53 -1.43
CA ALA A 399 14.95 -3.24 -1.04
C ALA A 399 15.66 -4.43 -0.36
N GLY A 400 14.96 -5.54 -0.11
CA GLY A 400 15.50 -6.73 0.56
C GLY A 400 15.56 -6.61 2.08
N LYS A 401 14.90 -5.61 2.69
CA LYS A 401 14.90 -5.43 4.14
C LYS A 401 14.01 -6.44 4.84
N ILE A 402 14.43 -6.85 6.04
CA ILE A 402 13.61 -7.66 6.94
C ILE A 402 12.60 -6.73 7.62
N LEU A 403 11.30 -7.02 7.43
CA LEU A 403 10.21 -6.23 8.00
C LEU A 403 9.79 -6.82 9.37
N PRO A 404 9.72 -6.04 10.46
CA PRO A 404 9.40 -6.55 11.79
C PRO A 404 8.11 -7.37 11.86
N GLY A 405 7.02 -6.87 11.25
CA GLY A 405 5.72 -7.53 11.25
C GLY A 405 5.70 -8.83 10.43
N ILE A 406 6.56 -8.94 9.43
CA ILE A 406 6.72 -10.15 8.63
C ILE A 406 7.59 -11.17 9.36
N LYS A 407 8.71 -10.71 9.94
CA LYS A 407 9.63 -11.55 10.71
C LYS A 407 8.93 -12.21 11.88
N ALA A 408 8.00 -11.50 12.53
CA ALA A 408 7.20 -12.03 13.62
C ALA A 408 6.25 -13.18 13.21
N LEU A 409 5.98 -13.35 11.91
CA LEU A 409 5.10 -14.36 11.35
C LEU A 409 5.84 -15.48 10.62
N GLU A 410 7.18 -15.43 10.55
CA GLU A 410 7.97 -16.51 9.96
C GLU A 410 7.80 -17.82 10.75
N LYS A 411 7.79 -18.94 10.02
CA LYS A 411 7.78 -20.30 10.60
C LYS A 411 9.15 -20.72 11.10
#